data_AF-A0A0L8FP57-F1
#
_entry.id   AF-A0A0L8FP57-F1
#
_cell.length_a   1.000
_cell.length_b   1.000
_cell.length_c   1.000
_cell.angle_alpha   90.00
_cell.angle_beta   90.00
_cell.angle_gamma   90.00
#
_symmetry.space_group_name_H-M   'P 1'
#
loop_
_entity.id
_entity.type
_entity.pdbx_description
1 polymer ?
#
loop_
_entity_poly.entity_id
_entity_poly.type
_entity_poly.pdbx_seq_one_letter_code
_entity_poly.pdbx_strand_id
1 'polypeptide(L)' 'MVGTVATLDDLCKELREVFENDRVNIEEVKALMESYKSNSKEWKKFAKFDQHR' A
#
# COMPACT_ATOMS: atom_id res chain seq x y z
N MET A 1 -16.84 -5.98 8.78
CA MET A 1 -15.63 -6.82 8.82
C MET A 1 -14.51 -5.94 8.32
N VAL A 2 -13.56 -5.55 9.18
CA VAL A 2 -12.41 -4.75 8.75
C VAL A 2 -11.55 -5.68 7.90
N GLY A 3 -11.51 -5.43 6.59
CA GLY A 3 -10.69 -6.21 5.67
C GLY A 3 -9.23 -5.99 6.04
N THR A 4 -8.58 -7.00 6.61
CA THR A 4 -7.14 -6.94 6.83
C THR A 4 -6.45 -6.90 5.48
N VAL A 5 -5.75 -5.81 5.19
CA VAL A 5 -4.89 -5.69 4.00
C VAL A 5 -3.75 -6.70 4.15
N ALA A 6 -3.93 -7.88 3.57
CA ALA A 6 -3.02 -9.01 3.75
C ALA A 6 -1.83 -8.98 2.77
N THR A 7 -1.99 -8.28 1.65
CA THR A 7 -1.04 -8.24 0.54
C THR A 7 -0.82 -6.81 0.06
N LEU A 8 0.31 -6.57 -0.61
CA LEU A 8 0.60 -5.30 -1.26
C LEU A 8 -0.40 -5.01 -2.39
N ASP A 9 -0.94 -6.05 -3.01
CA ASP A 9 -1.97 -5.96 -4.04
C ASP A 9 -3.30 -5.45 -3.47
N ASP A 10 -3.73 -5.97 -2.32
CA ASP A 10 -4.88 -5.46 -1.57
C ASP A 10 -4.69 -3.98 -1.20
N LEU A 11 -3.51 -3.61 -0.70
CA LEU A 11 -3.20 -2.21 -0.37
C LEU A 11 -3.35 -1.32 -1.61
N CYS A 12 -2.83 -1.74 -2.75
CA CYS A 12 -2.93 -0.98 -3.99
C CYS A 12 -4.36 -0.86 -4.52
N LYS A 13 -5.23 -1.86 -4.30
CA LYS A 13 -6.65 -1.79 -4.69
C LYS A 13 -7.41 -0.80 -3.82
N GLU A 14 -7.29 -0.94 -2.51
CA GLU A 14 -7.93 -0.03 -1.54
C GLU A 14 -7.47 1.41 -1.75
N LEU A 15 -6.16 1.64 -1.98
CA LEU A 15 -5.68 2.98 -2.35
C LEU A 15 -6.34 3.49 -3.63
N ARG A 16 -6.50 2.68 -4.68
CA ARG A 16 -7.19 3.15 -5.90
C ARG A 16 -8.62 3.56 -5.64
N GLU A 17 -9.35 2.85 -4.79
CA GLU A 17 -10.72 3.21 -4.41
C GLU A 17 -10.77 4.51 -3.60
N VAL A 18 -9.87 4.67 -2.62
CA VAL A 18 -9.75 5.91 -1.83
C VAL A 18 -9.41 7.12 -2.71
N PHE A 19 -8.55 6.92 -3.71
CA PHE A 19 -8.16 7.95 -4.68
C PHE A 19 -9.12 8.11 -5.86
N GLU A 20 -10.19 7.29 -5.97
CA GLU A 20 -11.20 7.41 -7.03
C GLU A 20 -12.08 8.65 -6.84
N ASN A 21 -12.23 9.10 -5.60
CA ASN A 21 -13.00 10.29 -5.25
C ASN A 21 -12.19 11.58 -5.46
N ASP A 22 -12.89 12.67 -5.82
CA ASP A 22 -12.28 14.01 -6.00
C ASP A 22 -11.64 14.56 -4.71
N ARG A 23 -12.06 14.05 -3.54
CA ARG A 23 -11.54 14.40 -2.23
C ARG A 23 -11.00 13.16 -1.53
N VAL A 24 -9.74 13.24 -1.11
CA VAL A 24 -9.02 12.16 -0.44
C VAL A 24 -8.80 12.50 1.03
N ASN A 25 -9.14 11.58 1.92
CA ASN A 25 -8.88 11.71 3.35
C ASN A 25 -7.47 11.20 3.68
N ILE A 26 -6.58 12.10 4.07
CA ILE A 26 -5.17 11.76 4.39
C ILE A 26 -5.07 10.81 5.59
N GLU A 27 -5.95 10.96 6.58
CA GLU A 27 -5.89 10.13 7.79
C GLU A 27 -6.32 8.69 7.50
N GLU A 28 -7.27 8.52 6.58
CA GLU A 28 -7.67 7.20 6.07
C GLU A 28 -6.55 6.53 5.28
N VAL A 29 -5.90 7.26 4.38
CA VAL A 29 -4.73 6.76 3.62
C VAL A 29 -3.60 6.33 4.57
N LYS A 30 -3.30 7.13 5.60
CA LYS A 30 -2.28 6.77 6.59
C LYS A 30 -2.65 5.48 7.34
N ALA A 31 -3.88 5.39 7.86
CA ALA A 31 -4.33 4.21 8.58
C ALA A 31 -4.28 2.95 7.69
N LEU A 32 -4.64 3.09 6.42
CA LEU A 32 -4.57 2.02 5.43
C LEU A 32 -3.12 1.56 5.20
N MET A 33 -2.19 2.51 5.02
CA MET A 33 -0.76 2.20 4.86
C MET A 33 -0.14 1.56 6.12
N GLU A 34 -0.53 1.99 7.32
CA GLU A 34 -0.07 1.40 8.59
C GLU A 34 -0.65 -0.01 8.82
N SER A 35 -1.85 -0.28 8.30
CA SER A 35 -2.48 -1.60 8.42
C SER A 35 -1.74 -2.68 7.63
N TYR A 36 -1.04 -2.31 6.55
CA TYR A 36 -0.28 -3.24 5.73
C TYR A 36 1.01 -3.67 6.44
N LYS A 37 1.08 -4.97 6.76
CA LYS A 37 2.31 -5.59 7.26
C LYS A 37 3.29 -5.82 6.10
N SER A 38 4.37 -5.03 6.08
CA SER A 38 5.40 -5.10 5.05
C SER A 38 5.94 -6.52 4.83
N ASN A 39 5.84 -7.00 3.59
CA ASN A 39 6.34 -8.31 3.18
C ASN A 39 7.36 -8.17 2.05
N SER A 40 8.63 -8.50 2.36
CA SER A 40 9.73 -8.39 1.39
C SER A 40 9.48 -9.19 0.11
N LYS A 41 8.77 -10.32 0.17
CA LYS A 41 8.47 -11.10 -1.04
C LYS A 41 7.62 -10.34 -2.06
N GLU A 42 6.84 -9.36 -1.60
CA GLU A 42 5.93 -8.60 -2.46
C GLU A 42 6.60 -7.38 -3.09
N TRP A 43 7.37 -6.61 -2.30
CA TRP A 43 7.99 -5.38 -2.78
C TRP A 43 9.39 -5.55 -3.36
N LYS A 44 10.08 -6.66 -3.08
CA LYS A 44 11.48 -6.88 -3.53
C LYS A 44 11.63 -6.86 -5.05
N LYS A 45 10.60 -7.24 -5.82
CA LYS A 45 10.59 -7.12 -7.29
C LYS A 45 10.67 -5.67 -7.78
N PHE A 46 10.26 -4.70 -6.95
CA PHE A 46 10.34 -3.28 -7.22
C PHE A 46 11.60 -2.63 -6.64
N ALA A 47 12.22 -3.28 -5.63
CA ALA A 47 13.45 -2.80 -5.02
C ALA A 47 14.65 -3.06 -5.93
N LYS A 48 14.88 -2.13 -6.88
CA LYS A 48 16.09 -2.08 -7.70
C LYS A 48 17.18 -1.38 -6.90
N PHE A 49 18.08 -2.16 -6.32
CA PHE A 49 19.30 -1.65 -5.73
C PHE A 49 20.31 -1.42 -6.85
N ASP A 50 20.73 -0.17 -7.03
CA ASP A 50 21.80 0.18 -7.94
C ASP A 50 23.14 -0.12 -7.26
N GLN A 51 24.01 -0.89 -7.90
CA GLN A 51 25.30 -1.29 -7.32
C GLN A 51 26.37 -0.17 -7.40
N HIS A 52 26.05 0.98 -8.00
CA HIS A 52 26.98 2.11 -8.16
C HIS A 52 26.72 3.26 -7.17
N ARG A 53 26.02 3.01 -6.06
CA ARG A 53 25.93 3.92 -4.91
C ARG A 53 26.25 3.22 -3.60
#